data_AF-A0A940MMI0-F1
#
_entry.id   AF-A0A940MMI0-F1
#
_cell.length_a   1.000
_cell.length_b   1.000
_cell.length_c   1.000
_cell.angle_alpha   90.00
_cell.angle_beta   90.00
_cell.angle_gamma   90.00
#
_symmetry.space_group_name_H-M   'P 1'
#
loop_
_entity.id
_entity.type
_entity.pdbx_description
1 polymer ?
#
loop_
_entity_poly.entity_id
_entity_poly.type
_entity_poly.pdbx_seq_one_letter_code
_entity_poly.pdbx_strand_id
1 'polypeptide(L)'
;MSRSDVTREGVKGTSPGREALTGKAAGRHRRRRRGGEEPMVPKAKFSSYYGKPVLNKPTWKPTDIAGYLFLGGLAGGSSALAAGAQATGRPGLGRAAKAGAFGAISLSLAALVHDLGRPARFLNMLRVFKPTSPMNVGSWLLSGYAPLAAAATASDLTGRLRPVGAAATAGAAGIGRAGD
;
A
#
# COMPACT_ATOMS: atom_id res chain seq x y z
N MET A 1 -44.31 17.85 -10.34
CA MET A 1 -43.59 17.85 -9.05
C MET A 1 -43.65 16.42 -8.51
N SER A 2 -42.59 15.64 -8.68
CA SER A 2 -42.57 14.21 -8.32
C SER A 2 -42.15 14.07 -6.85
N ARG A 3 -43.02 13.51 -5.99
CA ARG A 3 -42.68 13.15 -4.62
C ARG A 3 -42.11 11.73 -4.65
N SER A 4 -40.90 11.57 -4.14
CA SER A 4 -40.23 10.28 -3.98
C SER A 4 -40.86 9.50 -2.82
N ASP A 5 -41.60 8.42 -3.12
CA ASP A 5 -42.21 7.52 -2.11
C ASP A 5 -41.20 6.60 -1.39
N VAL A 6 -39.94 7.01 -1.32
CA VAL A 6 -38.84 6.26 -0.70
C VAL A 6 -38.51 6.90 0.64
N THR A 7 -38.83 6.20 1.73
CA THR A 7 -38.47 6.61 3.10
C THR A 7 -37.30 5.77 3.62
N ARG A 8 -36.68 6.19 4.74
CA ARG A 8 -35.60 5.41 5.40
C ARG A 8 -36.01 4.00 5.82
N GLU A 9 -37.31 3.73 5.88
CA GLU A 9 -37.90 2.44 6.23
C GLU A 9 -38.30 1.60 5.00
N GLY A 10 -38.12 2.13 3.79
CA GLY A 10 -38.47 1.46 2.52
C GLY A 10 -39.51 2.21 1.68
N VAL A 11 -39.93 1.57 0.60
CA VAL A 11 -40.98 2.05 -0.31
C VAL A 11 -42.36 1.77 0.30
N LYS A 12 -43.21 2.79 0.38
CA LYS A 12 -44.56 2.64 0.94
C LYS A 12 -45.37 1.67 0.07
N GLY A 13 -45.73 0.49 0.61
CA GLY A 13 -46.66 -0.45 -0.01
C GLY A 13 -46.09 -1.77 -0.53
N THR A 14 -44.80 -2.06 -0.35
CA THR A 14 -44.23 -3.37 -0.75
C THR A 14 -43.96 -4.27 0.45
N SER A 15 -44.77 -5.31 0.63
CA SER A 15 -44.42 -6.46 1.45
C SER A 15 -43.56 -7.42 0.63
N PRO A 16 -42.33 -7.80 1.06
CA PRO A 16 -41.57 -8.84 0.38
C PRO A 16 -42.30 -10.18 0.54
N GLY A 17 -42.87 -10.67 -0.55
CA GLY A 17 -43.61 -11.94 -0.59
C GLY A 17 -42.73 -13.11 -0.15
N ARG A 18 -43.08 -13.74 0.97
CA ARG A 18 -42.62 -15.09 1.30
C ARG A 18 -43.64 -16.09 0.77
N GLU A 19 -43.48 -16.49 -0.48
CA GLU A 19 -44.12 -17.70 -0.98
C GLU A 19 -43.14 -18.50 -1.82
N ALA A 20 -42.44 -19.42 -1.15
CA ALA A 20 -42.00 -20.66 -1.76
C ALA A 20 -42.73 -21.78 -1.01
N LEU A 21 -43.93 -22.12 -1.50
CA LEU A 21 -44.64 -23.34 -1.13
C LEU A 21 -43.91 -24.53 -1.78
N THR A 22 -42.96 -25.13 -1.07
CA THR A 22 -42.36 -26.41 -1.46
C THR A 22 -43.01 -27.55 -0.67
N GLY A 23 -43.58 -28.50 -1.40
CA GLY A 23 -43.99 -29.81 -0.90
C GLY A 23 -45.49 -30.06 -0.76
N LYS A 24 -46.15 -30.41 -1.88
CA LYS A 24 -47.34 -31.27 -1.82
C LYS A 24 -46.88 -32.67 -1.39
N ALA A 25 -47.32 -33.13 -0.22
CA ALA A 25 -47.44 -34.56 0.08
C ALA A 25 -48.65 -34.80 0.99
N ALA A 26 -49.35 -35.88 0.66
CA ALA A 26 -50.71 -36.20 1.07
C ALA A 26 -50.87 -36.56 2.56
N GLY A 27 -52.13 -36.66 2.99
CA GLY A 27 -52.54 -36.64 4.39
C GLY A 27 -52.13 -37.84 5.26
N ARG A 28 -52.16 -37.63 6.58
CA ARG A 28 -52.91 -38.46 7.55
C ARG A 28 -52.84 -37.86 8.95
N HIS A 29 -53.90 -38.12 9.69
CA HIS A 29 -54.21 -37.59 11.01
C HIS A 29 -53.35 -38.22 12.13
N ARG A 30 -52.91 -37.38 13.08
CA ARG A 30 -52.45 -37.60 14.47
C ARG A 30 -51.52 -38.78 14.81
N ARG A 31 -50.34 -38.44 15.34
CA ARG A 31 -49.80 -39.06 16.56
C ARG A 31 -48.97 -38.07 17.38
N ARG A 32 -49.27 -37.99 18.68
CA ARG A 32 -48.49 -37.29 19.71
C ARG A 32 -47.02 -37.74 19.65
N ARG A 33 -46.08 -36.79 19.57
CA ARG A 33 -44.68 -37.01 19.99
C ARG A 33 -44.24 -35.87 20.90
N ARG A 34 -43.92 -36.28 22.11
CA ARG A 34 -43.24 -35.59 23.20
C ARG A 34 -41.75 -35.54 22.83
N GLY A 35 -41.09 -34.40 23.04
CA GLY A 35 -39.64 -34.24 22.82
C GLY A 35 -39.33 -33.44 21.56
N GLY A 36 -39.50 -32.12 21.63
CA GLY A 36 -38.84 -31.21 20.69
C GLY A 36 -37.46 -30.92 21.25
N GLU A 37 -36.42 -31.28 20.51
CA GLU A 37 -35.06 -30.85 20.79
C GLU A 37 -35.04 -29.32 20.86
N GLU A 38 -34.60 -28.77 21.98
CA GLU A 38 -34.33 -27.34 22.05
C GLU A 38 -33.27 -27.01 20.98
N PRO A 39 -33.48 -25.97 20.16
CA PRO A 39 -32.50 -25.59 19.15
C PRO A 39 -31.17 -25.27 19.83
N MET A 40 -30.20 -26.18 19.68
CA MET A 40 -28.80 -26.06 20.16
C MET A 40 -28.03 -24.89 19.54
N VAL A 41 -28.68 -24.11 18.65
CA VAL A 41 -28.11 -22.95 17.98
C VAL A 41 -28.72 -21.68 18.58
N PRO A 42 -27.90 -20.78 19.15
CA PRO A 42 -28.37 -19.48 19.60
C PRO A 42 -29.15 -18.76 18.50
N LYS A 43 -30.27 -18.12 18.85
CA LYS A 43 -31.10 -17.34 17.91
C LYS A 43 -30.20 -16.39 17.11
N ALA A 44 -30.24 -16.51 15.79
CA ALA A 44 -29.44 -15.68 14.89
C ALA A 44 -29.67 -14.20 15.18
N LYS A 45 -28.60 -13.48 15.57
CA LYS A 45 -28.62 -12.02 15.67
C LYS A 45 -28.43 -11.46 14.27
N PHE A 46 -29.49 -10.93 13.68
CA PHE A 46 -29.44 -10.30 12.36
C PHE A 46 -28.75 -8.93 12.49
N SER A 47 -27.47 -8.85 12.10
CA SER A 47 -26.81 -7.55 11.91
C SER A 47 -27.17 -7.01 10.53
N SER A 48 -27.80 -5.83 10.47
CA SER A 48 -28.02 -5.13 9.20
C SER A 48 -26.67 -4.73 8.59
N TYR A 49 -26.48 -4.99 7.30
CA TYR A 49 -25.34 -4.47 6.53
C TYR A 49 -25.42 -2.94 6.40
N TYR A 50 -26.64 -2.38 6.40
CA TYR A 50 -26.88 -0.95 6.33
C TYR A 50 -26.45 -0.29 7.65
N GLY A 51 -25.52 0.66 7.56
CA GLY A 51 -24.94 1.37 8.70
C GLY A 51 -23.47 1.05 8.97
N LYS A 52 -22.88 0.05 8.28
CA LYS A 52 -21.43 -0.16 8.29
C LYS A 52 -20.76 0.68 7.19
N PRO A 53 -19.57 1.25 7.43
CA PRO A 53 -18.80 1.91 6.38
C PRO A 53 -18.60 0.97 5.19
N VAL A 54 -18.82 1.48 3.98
CA VAL A 54 -18.60 0.72 2.73
C VAL A 54 -17.13 0.33 2.58
N LEU A 55 -16.22 1.16 3.12
CA LEU A 55 -14.79 0.95 3.14
C LEU A 55 -14.30 0.74 4.57
N ASN A 56 -13.38 -0.21 4.73
CA ASN A 56 -12.61 -0.35 5.96
C ASN A 56 -11.83 0.94 6.23
N LYS A 57 -11.65 1.27 7.52
CA LYS A 57 -10.84 2.42 7.89
C LYS A 57 -9.41 2.23 7.37
N PRO A 58 -8.79 3.29 6.83
CA PRO A 58 -7.38 3.25 6.47
C PRO A 58 -6.55 2.89 7.70
N THR A 59 -5.77 1.81 7.60
CA THR A 59 -4.90 1.33 8.69
C THR A 59 -3.53 2.00 8.69
N TRP A 60 -3.22 2.79 7.67
CA TRP A 60 -1.95 3.49 7.54
C TRP A 60 -1.92 4.73 8.44
N LYS A 61 -0.80 4.94 9.12
CA LYS A 61 -0.58 6.19 9.86
C LYS A 61 -0.12 7.26 8.86
N PRO A 62 -0.71 8.47 8.87
CA PRO A 62 -0.35 9.54 7.92
C PRO A 62 1.13 9.90 7.94
N THR A 63 1.77 9.79 9.10
CA THR A 63 3.19 10.08 9.31
C THR A 63 4.11 9.11 8.59
N ASP A 64 3.70 7.85 8.47
CA ASP A 64 4.57 6.78 7.99
C ASP A 64 4.72 6.94 6.46
N ILE A 65 3.60 7.13 5.76
CA ILE A 65 3.59 7.35 4.30
C ILE A 65 4.23 8.67 3.92
N ALA A 66 3.87 9.77 4.58
CA ALA A 66 4.46 11.07 4.29
C ALA A 66 5.97 11.07 4.55
N GLY A 67 6.43 10.38 5.59
CA GLY A 67 7.83 10.32 5.98
C GLY A 67 8.71 9.65 4.92
N TYR A 68 8.37 8.42 4.51
CA TYR A 68 9.21 7.73 3.51
C TYR A 68 9.12 8.35 2.11
N LEU A 69 7.99 8.99 1.76
CA LEU A 69 7.86 9.73 0.49
C LEU A 69 8.72 10.99 0.50
N PHE A 70 8.69 11.78 1.58
CA PHE A 70 9.56 12.94 1.74
C PHE A 70 11.04 12.56 1.65
N LEU A 71 11.42 11.48 2.35
CA LEU A 71 12.78 10.96 2.30
C LEU A 71 13.15 10.47 0.90
N GLY A 72 12.21 9.86 0.17
CA GLY A 72 12.40 9.48 -1.23
C GLY A 72 12.68 10.70 -2.13
N GLY A 73 11.88 11.76 -2.01
CA GLY A 73 12.08 13.01 -2.75
C GLY A 73 13.39 13.72 -2.37
N LEU A 74 13.72 13.78 -1.08
CA LEU A 74 15.00 14.31 -0.59
C LEU A 74 16.17 13.54 -1.18
N ALA A 75 16.06 12.21 -1.29
CA ALA A 75 17.10 11.39 -1.89
C ALA A 75 17.27 11.71 -3.38
N GLY A 76 16.18 11.69 -4.16
CA GLY A 76 16.19 12.01 -5.59
C GLY A 76 16.75 13.40 -5.89
N GLY A 77 16.28 14.43 -5.16
CA GLY A 77 16.79 15.80 -5.28
C GLY A 77 18.28 15.91 -4.92
N SER A 78 18.72 15.22 -3.87
CA SER A 78 20.13 15.17 -3.48
C SER A 78 20.99 14.48 -4.54
N SER A 79 20.50 13.44 -5.22
CA SER A 79 21.20 12.82 -6.35
C SER A 79 21.30 13.75 -7.56
N ALA A 80 20.24 14.51 -7.88
CA ALA A 80 20.29 15.51 -8.94
C ALA A 80 21.31 16.62 -8.62
N LEU A 81 21.34 17.09 -7.37
CA LEU A 81 22.36 18.03 -6.89
C LEU A 81 23.78 17.44 -6.97
N ALA A 82 23.95 16.17 -6.62
CA ALA A 82 25.23 15.49 -6.71
C ALA A 82 25.73 15.39 -8.17
N ALA A 83 24.84 15.10 -9.12
CA ALA A 83 25.16 15.07 -10.54
C ALA A 83 25.56 16.47 -11.05
N GLY A 84 24.79 17.51 -10.71
CA GLY A 84 25.13 18.90 -11.04
C GLY A 84 26.45 19.36 -10.42
N ALA A 85 26.74 18.95 -9.19
CA ALA A 85 28.00 19.24 -8.52
C ALA A 85 29.19 18.56 -9.21
N GLN A 86 29.03 17.35 -9.74
CA GLN A 86 30.06 16.70 -10.55
C GLN A 86 30.30 17.43 -11.88
N ALA A 87 29.22 17.77 -12.59
CA ALA A 87 29.31 18.49 -13.86
C ALA A 87 29.96 19.89 -13.72
N THR A 88 29.81 20.51 -12.55
CA THR A 88 30.37 21.84 -12.25
C THR A 88 31.70 21.80 -11.48
N GLY A 89 32.28 20.62 -11.24
CA GLY A 89 33.57 20.49 -10.56
C GLY A 89 33.56 20.89 -9.07
N ARG A 90 32.44 20.68 -8.36
CA ARG A 90 32.25 21.04 -6.94
C ARG A 90 32.27 19.80 -6.04
N PRO A 91 33.45 19.23 -5.71
CA PRO A 91 33.56 17.94 -5.03
C PRO A 91 32.98 17.95 -3.60
N GLY A 92 33.12 19.06 -2.85
CA GLY A 92 32.56 19.17 -1.50
C GLY A 92 31.03 19.09 -1.48
N LEU A 93 30.38 19.82 -2.40
CA LEU A 93 28.93 19.75 -2.58
C LEU A 93 28.48 18.37 -3.06
N GLY A 94 29.20 17.79 -4.02
CA GLY A 94 28.92 16.45 -4.53
C GLY A 94 28.97 15.38 -3.44
N ARG A 95 29.95 15.46 -2.53
CA ARG A 95 30.08 14.54 -1.40
C ARG A 95 28.92 14.64 -0.42
N ALA A 96 28.59 15.87 0.01
CA ALA A 96 27.48 16.12 0.93
C ALA A 96 26.15 15.66 0.33
N ALA A 97 25.92 15.95 -0.96
CA ALA A 97 24.72 15.56 -1.68
C ALA A 97 24.59 14.03 -1.85
N LYS A 98 25.68 13.31 -2.16
CA LYS A 98 25.68 11.84 -2.20
C LYS A 98 25.37 11.22 -0.84
N ALA A 99 26.03 11.71 0.21
CA ALA A 99 25.80 11.23 1.57
C ALA A 99 24.35 11.49 2.03
N GLY A 100 23.81 12.68 1.74
CA GLY A 100 22.42 13.03 1.98
C GLY A 100 21.45 12.12 1.21
N ALA A 101 21.73 11.86 -0.06
CA ALA A 101 20.94 10.94 -0.89
C ALA A 101 20.92 9.52 -0.31
N PHE A 102 22.09 8.98 0.05
CA PHE A 102 22.21 7.64 0.64
C PHE A 102 21.54 7.54 2.02
N GLY A 103 21.71 8.55 2.86
CA GLY A 103 21.05 8.61 4.17
C GLY A 103 19.53 8.64 4.04
N ALA A 104 19.01 9.53 3.18
CA ALA A 104 17.57 9.68 2.96
C ALA A 104 16.93 8.40 2.40
N ILE A 105 17.54 7.75 1.40
CA ILE A 105 16.99 6.50 0.86
C ILE A 105 17.05 5.34 1.83
N SER A 106 18.11 5.25 2.64
CA SER A 106 18.23 4.20 3.67
C SER A 106 17.13 4.33 4.72
N LEU A 107 16.85 5.56 5.15
CA LEU A 107 15.74 5.84 6.06
C LEU A 107 14.37 5.56 5.41
N SER A 108 14.19 5.94 4.14
CA SER A 108 12.96 5.64 3.39
C SER A 108 12.70 4.14 3.29
N LEU A 109 13.73 3.36 2.94
CA LEU A 109 13.65 1.89 2.88
C LEU A 109 13.33 1.28 4.25
N ALA A 110 14.00 1.72 5.31
CA ALA A 110 13.77 1.22 6.66
C ALA A 110 12.33 1.51 7.13
N ALA A 111 11.84 2.73 6.91
CA ALA A 111 10.48 3.12 7.24
C ALA A 111 9.44 2.29 6.45
N LEU A 112 9.68 2.03 5.17
CA LEU A 112 8.81 1.19 4.35
C LEU A 112 8.77 -0.26 4.88
N VAL A 113 9.93 -0.86 5.16
CA VAL A 113 10.02 -2.23 5.70
C VAL A 113 9.29 -2.34 7.05
N HIS A 114 9.40 -1.29 7.87
CA HIS A 114 8.68 -1.18 9.13
C HIS A 114 7.15 -1.09 8.92
N ASP A 115 6.68 -0.24 8.00
CA ASP A 115 5.24 -0.13 7.66
C ASP A 115 4.66 -1.45 7.15
N LEU A 116 5.46 -2.23 6.40
CA LEU A 116 5.08 -3.56 5.95
C LEU A 116 4.96 -4.58 7.11
N GLY A 117 5.54 -4.31 8.28
CA GLY A 117 5.48 -5.14 9.51
C GLY A 117 6.18 -6.51 9.43
N ARG A 118 6.45 -7.03 8.23
CA ARG A 118 7.22 -8.26 7.99
C ARG A 118 8.19 -8.04 6.83
N PRO A 119 9.51 -8.04 7.06
CA PRO A 119 10.51 -7.75 6.03
C PRO A 119 10.42 -8.63 4.78
N ALA A 120 10.03 -9.90 4.95
CA ALA A 120 9.84 -10.83 3.84
C ALA A 120 8.79 -10.35 2.81
N ARG A 121 7.84 -9.48 3.20
CA ARG A 121 6.85 -8.92 2.26
C ARG A 121 7.51 -8.06 1.19
N PHE A 122 8.52 -7.27 1.53
CA PHE A 122 9.26 -6.47 0.57
C PHE A 122 9.93 -7.36 -0.48
N LEU A 123 10.64 -8.41 -0.03
CA LEU A 123 11.29 -9.37 -0.94
C LEU A 123 10.28 -10.13 -1.80
N ASN A 124 9.11 -10.46 -1.26
CA ASN A 124 8.04 -11.09 -2.03
C ASN A 124 7.46 -10.15 -3.10
N MET A 125 7.46 -8.84 -2.86
CA MET A 125 7.01 -7.86 -3.85
C MET A 125 7.96 -7.76 -5.04
N LEU A 126 9.28 -7.90 -4.81
CA LEU A 126 10.29 -7.88 -5.88
C LEU A 126 10.26 -9.11 -6.80
N ARG A 127 9.42 -10.11 -6.50
CA ARG A 127 9.24 -11.28 -7.38
C ARG A 127 8.24 -11.01 -8.50
N VAL A 128 7.44 -9.96 -8.41
CA VAL A 128 6.37 -9.67 -9.36
C VAL A 128 6.47 -8.23 -9.81
N PHE A 129 6.38 -8.01 -11.13
CA PHE A 129 6.28 -6.67 -11.70
C PHE A 129 4.81 -6.27 -11.89
N LYS A 130 4.35 -5.30 -11.10
CA LYS A 130 2.96 -4.80 -11.08
C LYS A 130 2.97 -3.27 -11.23
N PRO A 131 3.05 -2.75 -12.48
CA PRO A 131 3.16 -1.32 -12.72
C PRO A 131 1.92 -0.52 -12.31
N THR A 132 0.76 -1.15 -12.18
CA THR A 132 -0.47 -0.51 -11.70
C THR A 132 -0.53 -0.34 -10.18
N SER A 133 0.45 -0.87 -9.44
CA SER A 133 0.53 -0.76 -7.98
C SER A 133 1.65 0.20 -7.59
N PRO A 134 1.32 1.38 -7.03
CA PRO A 134 2.32 2.35 -6.57
C PRO A 134 3.35 1.75 -5.60
N MET A 135 2.92 0.83 -4.73
CA MET A 135 3.80 0.16 -3.78
C MET A 135 4.81 -0.77 -4.47
N ASN A 136 4.41 -1.48 -5.52
CA ASN A 136 5.31 -2.35 -6.27
C ASN A 136 6.32 -1.53 -7.08
N VAL A 137 5.86 -0.48 -7.78
CA VAL A 137 6.73 0.47 -8.50
C VAL A 137 7.74 1.09 -7.54
N GLY A 138 7.29 1.59 -6.39
CA GLY A 138 8.16 2.15 -5.36
C GLY A 138 9.21 1.15 -4.85
N SER A 139 8.81 -0.11 -4.62
CA SER A 139 9.75 -1.17 -4.18
C SER A 139 10.83 -1.47 -5.22
N TRP A 140 10.47 -1.50 -6.50
CA TRP A 140 11.43 -1.66 -7.60
C TRP A 140 12.36 -0.45 -7.72
N LEU A 141 11.84 0.77 -7.63
CA LEU A 141 12.64 1.99 -7.64
C LEU A 141 13.64 2.03 -6.48
N LEU A 142 13.18 1.75 -5.25
CA LEU A 142 14.04 1.66 -4.06
C LEU A 142 15.16 0.62 -4.23
N SER A 143 14.81 -0.54 -4.78
CA SER A 143 15.78 -1.63 -4.99
C SER A 143 16.83 -1.30 -6.03
N GLY A 144 16.49 -0.54 -7.07
CA GLY A 144 17.46 -0.06 -8.07
C GLY A 144 18.28 1.13 -7.59
N TYR A 145 17.64 2.09 -6.91
CA TYR A 145 18.25 3.36 -6.55
C TYR A 145 19.16 3.27 -5.31
N ALA A 146 18.79 2.50 -4.28
CA ALA A 146 19.58 2.40 -3.05
C ALA A 146 21.02 1.87 -3.28
N PRO A 147 21.25 0.80 -4.08
CA PRO A 147 22.60 0.36 -4.42
C PRO A 147 23.40 1.40 -5.20
N LEU A 148 22.76 2.17 -6.09
CA LEU A 148 23.43 3.23 -6.84
C LEU A 148 23.87 4.38 -5.93
N ALA A 149 23.00 4.82 -5.02
CA ALA A 149 23.33 5.84 -4.03
C ALA A 149 24.48 5.38 -3.11
N ALA A 150 24.46 4.10 -2.69
CA ALA A 150 25.53 3.49 -1.92
C ALA A 150 26.86 3.46 -2.69
N ALA A 151 26.84 2.99 -3.94
CA ALA A 151 28.03 2.91 -4.79
C ALA A 151 28.63 4.30 -5.09
N ALA A 152 27.78 5.29 -5.38
CA ALA A 152 28.18 6.67 -5.61
C ALA A 152 28.88 7.26 -4.37
N THR A 153 28.30 7.04 -3.17
CA THR A 153 28.86 7.51 -1.90
C THR A 153 30.15 6.78 -1.55
N ALA A 154 30.19 5.46 -1.68
CA ALA A 154 31.38 4.65 -1.40
C ALA A 154 32.55 4.99 -2.34
N SER A 155 32.30 5.19 -3.64
CA SER A 155 33.32 5.62 -4.58
C SER A 155 33.86 7.01 -4.24
N ASP A 156 33.01 7.91 -3.78
CA ASP A 156 33.40 9.26 -3.39
C ASP A 156 34.24 9.32 -2.10
N LEU A 157 33.93 8.45 -1.14
CA LEU A 157 34.65 8.32 0.13
C LEU A 157 36.00 7.61 -0.05
N THR A 158 36.03 6.54 -0.84
CA THR A 158 37.25 5.74 -1.05
C THR A 158 38.17 6.34 -2.11
N GLY A 159 37.65 7.26 -2.95
CA GLY A 159 38.35 7.80 -4.11
C GLY A 159 38.63 6.79 -5.22
N ARG A 160 38.17 5.54 -5.08
CA ARG A 160 38.35 4.43 -6.03
C ARG A 160 37.17 4.31 -6.98
N LEU A 161 37.41 3.74 -8.15
CA LEU A 161 36.38 3.48 -9.17
C LEU A 161 35.57 4.73 -9.54
N ARG A 162 36.23 5.89 -9.62
CA ARG A 162 35.63 7.20 -9.95
C ARG A 162 34.69 7.18 -11.18
N PRO A 163 34.99 6.49 -12.31
CA PRO A 163 34.05 6.41 -13.43
C PRO A 163 32.77 5.63 -13.07
N VAL A 164 32.86 4.57 -12.26
CA VAL A 164 31.70 3.81 -11.77
C VAL A 164 30.88 4.66 -10.79
N GLY A 165 31.54 5.41 -9.91
CA GLY A 165 30.89 6.36 -9.01
C GLY A 165 30.16 7.50 -9.73
N ALA A 166 30.73 7.99 -10.83
CA ALA A 166 30.09 8.99 -11.70
C ALA A 166 28.88 8.40 -12.42
N ALA A 167 29.00 7.20 -13.01
CA ALA A 167 27.89 6.49 -13.62
C ALA A 167 26.76 6.20 -12.62
N ALA A 168 27.11 5.78 -11.40
CA ALA A 168 26.15 5.55 -10.32
C ALA A 168 25.45 6.86 -9.89
N THR A 169 26.16 7.99 -9.88
CA THR A 169 25.56 9.29 -9.57
C THR A 169 24.57 9.73 -10.66
N ALA A 170 24.94 9.55 -11.93
CA ALA A 170 24.07 9.85 -13.06
C ALA A 170 22.83 8.94 -13.09
N GLY A 171 23.02 7.64 -12.87
CA GLY A 171 21.92 6.67 -12.78
C GLY A 171 20.97 6.97 -11.61
N ALA A 172 21.52 7.31 -10.44
CA ALA A 172 20.74 7.72 -9.28
C ALA A 172 19.92 8.99 -9.56
N ALA A 173 20.50 10.00 -10.20
CA ALA A 173 19.79 11.21 -10.60
C ALA A 173 18.69 10.93 -11.65
N GLY A 174 18.95 10.03 -12.60
CA GLY A 174 17.98 9.62 -13.61
C GLY A 174 16.76 8.91 -13.01
N ILE A 175 16.99 7.96 -12.10
CA ILE A 175 15.90 7.24 -11.42
C ILE A 175 15.14 8.17 -10.47
N GLY A 176 15.84 9.02 -9.73
CA GLY A 176 15.23 9.99 -8.82
C GLY A 176 14.33 11.02 -9.51
N ARG A 177 14.57 11.30 -10.79
CA ARG A 177 13.76 12.20 -11.63
C ARG A 177 12.53 11.52 -12.25
N ALA A 178 12.51 10.19 -12.34
CA ALA A 178 11.41 9.44 -12.96
C ALA A 178 10.20 9.22 -12.02
N GLY A 179 10.20 9.83 -10.83
CA GLY A 179 9.14 9.72 -9.83
C GLY A 179 8.11 10.86 -9.83
N ASP A 180 8.24 11.84 -10.73
CA ASP A 180 7.31 12.98 -10.90
C ASP A 180 6.34 12.76 -12.06
#